data_AF-A0A5N6PGZ2-F1
#
_entry.id   AF-A0A5N6PGZ2-F1
#
_cell.length_a   1.000
_cell.length_b   1.000
_cell.length_c   1.000
_cell.angle_alpha   90.00
_cell.angle_beta   90.00
_cell.angle_gamma   90.00
#
_symmetry.space_group_name_H-M   'P 1'
#
loop_
_entity.id
_entity.type
_entity.pdbx_description
1 polymer ?
#
loop_
_entity_poly.entity_id
_entity_poly.type
_entity_poly.pdbx_seq_one_letter_code
_entity_poly.pdbx_strand_id
1 'polypeptide(L)'
;MSSADIPSGSLVILQEVNPTSPHFKQGASLRVTGKLQEYNVETAIAVIADGGATLAVDTRHLRLDLRVGSLYQFIGELSIQPTNENSEAALNSLPFSGDIESKSG
;
A
#
# COMPACT_ATOMS: atom_id res chain seq x y z
N MET A 1 -12.61 -7.79 33.06
CA MET A 1 -12.34 -7.56 31.63
C MET A 1 -11.05 -8.28 31.31
N SER A 2 -11.12 -9.31 30.48
CA SER A 2 -10.01 -10.17 30.10
C SER A 2 -9.00 -9.37 29.28
N SER A 3 -7.82 -9.10 29.84
CA SER A 3 -6.66 -8.66 29.09
C SER A 3 -6.22 -9.85 28.24
N ALA A 4 -6.66 -9.90 26.98
CA ALA A 4 -6.09 -10.84 26.03
C ALA A 4 -4.65 -10.41 25.80
N ASP A 5 -3.70 -11.25 26.21
CA ASP A 5 -2.29 -11.08 25.87
C ASP A 5 -2.18 -11.07 24.34
N ILE A 6 -2.07 -9.88 23.73
CA ILE A 6 -1.86 -9.75 22.29
C ILE A 6 -0.43 -10.23 22.03
N PRO A 7 -0.21 -11.38 21.35
CA PRO A 7 1.15 -11.77 20.96
C PRO A 7 1.59 -10.74 19.91
N SER A 8 2.40 -9.79 20.34
CA SER A 8 2.52 -8.47 19.72
C SER A 8 3.53 -8.49 18.57
N GLY A 9 3.08 -8.26 17.33
CA GLY A 9 3.93 -7.92 16.18
C GLY A 9 4.94 -8.98 15.74
N SER A 10 4.47 -10.07 15.11
CA SER A 10 5.36 -11.05 14.48
C SER A 10 6.29 -10.37 13.47
N LEU A 11 7.62 -10.57 13.62
CA LEU A 11 8.58 -10.06 12.64
C LEU A 11 8.47 -10.88 11.37
N VAL A 12 8.12 -10.22 10.27
CA VAL A 12 7.91 -10.84 8.96
C VAL A 12 8.62 -9.98 7.92
N ILE A 13 9.32 -10.60 6.98
CA ILE A 13 9.92 -9.86 5.86
C ILE A 13 8.81 -9.51 4.85
N LEU A 14 8.97 -8.39 4.14
CA LEU A 14 7.89 -7.87 3.29
C LEU A 14 7.44 -8.87 2.20
N GLN A 15 8.38 -9.67 1.70
CA GLN A 15 8.13 -10.73 0.71
C GLN A 15 7.23 -11.87 1.23
N GLU A 16 7.20 -12.08 2.55
CA GLU A 16 6.36 -13.09 3.21
C GLU A 16 4.95 -12.58 3.53
N VAL A 17 4.66 -11.29 3.31
CA VAL A 17 3.30 -10.74 3.43
C VAL A 17 2.56 -10.95 2.10
N ASN A 18 2.29 -12.22 1.77
CA ASN A 18 1.65 -12.62 0.53
C ASN A 18 0.55 -13.67 0.77
N PRO A 19 -0.44 -13.82 -0.13
CA PRO A 19 -1.60 -14.70 0.08
C PRO A 19 -1.28 -16.19 0.34
N THR A 20 -0.08 -16.66 -0.02
CA THR A 20 0.33 -18.06 0.20
C THR A 20 0.99 -18.28 1.55
N SER A 21 1.31 -17.20 2.27
CA SER A 21 2.01 -17.23 3.54
C SER A 21 1.04 -17.40 4.71
N PRO A 22 1.42 -18.16 5.77
CA PRO A 22 0.63 -18.25 6.99
C PRO A 22 0.46 -16.90 7.71
N HIS A 23 1.28 -15.90 7.38
CA HIS A 23 1.22 -14.56 7.95
C HIS A 23 0.16 -13.65 7.29
N PHE A 24 -0.40 -14.05 6.15
CA PHE A 24 -1.42 -13.29 5.43
C PHE A 24 -2.82 -13.57 5.98
N LYS A 25 -3.10 -12.99 7.14
CA LYS A 25 -4.38 -13.13 7.83
C LYS A 25 -4.91 -11.75 8.23
N GLN A 26 -6.20 -11.53 7.98
CA GLN A 26 -6.88 -10.30 8.40
C GLN A 26 -6.72 -10.07 9.91
N GLY A 27 -6.29 -8.87 10.28
CA GLY A 27 -6.06 -8.48 11.68
C GLY A 27 -4.81 -9.10 12.29
N ALA A 28 -3.93 -9.75 11.52
CA ALA A 28 -2.67 -10.26 12.05
C ALA A 28 -1.77 -9.09 12.47
N SER A 29 -1.30 -9.11 13.72
CA SER A 29 -0.33 -8.13 14.22
C SER A 29 1.06 -8.46 13.67
N LEU A 30 1.56 -7.62 12.77
CA LEU A 30 2.83 -7.80 12.08
C LEU A 30 3.80 -6.66 12.37
N ARG A 31 5.08 -6.99 12.31
CA ARG A 31 6.20 -6.04 12.32
C ARG A 31 6.99 -6.21 11.05
N VAL A 32 6.98 -5.19 10.20
CA VAL A 32 7.60 -5.19 8.88
C VAL A 32 8.61 -4.05 8.77
N THR A 33 9.68 -4.29 8.04
CA THR A 33 10.71 -3.28 7.74
C THR A 33 10.78 -3.10 6.24
N GLY A 34 10.91 -1.84 5.79
CA GLY A 34 11.07 -1.55 4.37
C GLY A 34 11.51 -0.12 4.11
N LYS A 35 12.04 0.12 2.92
CA LYS A 35 12.41 1.46 2.45
C LYS A 35 11.16 2.17 1.98
N LEU A 36 10.91 3.38 2.46
CA LEU A 36 9.79 4.20 2.00
C LEU A 36 10.03 4.61 0.54
N GLN A 37 9.17 4.17 -0.36
CA GLN A 37 9.22 4.54 -1.78
C GLN A 37 8.32 5.73 -2.10
N GLU A 38 7.15 5.78 -1.47
CA GLU A 38 6.14 6.82 -1.73
C GLU A 38 5.40 7.16 -0.43
N TYR A 39 4.96 8.41 -0.30
CA TYR A 39 4.07 8.84 0.75
C TYR A 39 3.05 9.83 0.21
N ASN A 40 1.76 9.49 0.32
CA ASN A 40 0.67 10.37 -0.03
C ASN A 40 0.19 11.08 1.26
N VAL A 41 0.35 12.41 1.29
CA VAL A 41 0.00 13.24 2.44
C VAL A 41 -1.53 13.37 2.61
N GLU A 42 -2.29 13.37 1.51
CA GLU A 42 -3.75 13.54 1.55
C GLU A 42 -4.44 12.30 2.12
N THR A 43 -3.99 11.10 1.74
CA THR A 43 -4.56 9.84 2.22
C THR A 43 -3.82 9.26 3.43
N ALA A 44 -2.65 9.83 3.77
CA ALA A 44 -1.71 9.31 4.76
C ALA A 44 -1.37 7.82 4.54
N ILE A 45 -1.17 7.45 3.27
CA ILE A 45 -0.71 6.13 2.88
C ILE A 45 0.78 6.20 2.51
N ALA A 46 1.58 5.39 3.19
CA ALA A 46 2.98 5.17 2.90
C ALA A 46 3.15 3.86 2.13
N VAL A 47 3.97 3.85 1.08
CA VAL A 47 4.35 2.63 0.37
C VAL A 47 5.78 2.30 0.72
N ILE A 48 5.99 1.17 1.40
CA ILE A 48 7.32 0.62 1.65
C ILE A 48 7.63 -0.51 0.69
N ALA A 49 8.92 -0.71 0.43
CA ALA A 49 9.40 -1.81 -0.37
C ALA A 49 10.63 -2.47 0.24
N ASP A 50 10.73 -3.77 0.04
CA ASP A 50 11.90 -4.58 0.35
C ASP A 50 11.92 -5.83 -0.52
N GLY A 51 13.09 -6.18 -1.06
CA GLY A 51 13.27 -7.39 -1.86
C GLY A 51 12.33 -7.55 -3.07
N GLY A 52 11.82 -6.45 -3.65
CA GLY A 52 10.86 -6.49 -4.76
C GLY A 52 9.39 -6.66 -4.36
N ALA A 53 9.10 -6.84 -3.07
CA ALA A 53 7.75 -6.73 -2.53
C ALA A 53 7.45 -5.28 -2.12
N THR A 54 6.18 -4.91 -2.13
CA THR A 54 5.71 -3.61 -1.66
C THR A 54 4.53 -3.78 -0.70
N LEU A 55 4.36 -2.84 0.22
CA LEU A 55 3.25 -2.82 1.16
C LEU A 55 2.77 -1.39 1.39
N ALA A 56 1.46 -1.18 1.27
CA ALA A 56 0.81 0.04 1.68
C ALA A 56 0.56 0.02 3.20
N VAL A 57 0.94 1.10 3.86
CA VAL A 57 0.81 1.30 5.31
C VAL A 57 -0.04 2.52 5.54
N ASP A 58 -1.14 2.35 6.28
CA ASP A 58 -1.96 3.45 6.75
C ASP A 58 -1.29 4.12 7.94
N THR A 59 -0.91 5.39 7.77
CA THR A 59 -0.22 6.18 8.79
C THR A 59 -1.10 7.29 9.35
N ARG A 60 -2.42 7.28 9.15
CA ARG A 60 -3.35 8.33 9.65
C ARG A 60 -3.26 8.53 11.16
N HIS A 61 -2.95 7.47 11.90
CA HIS A 61 -2.81 7.50 13.36
C HIS A 61 -1.38 7.75 13.83
N LEU A 62 -0.41 7.84 12.91
CA LEU A 62 0.99 8.06 13.21
C LEU A 62 1.36 9.52 12.91
N ARG A 63 1.81 10.25 13.93
CA ARG A 63 2.38 11.59 13.73
C ARG A 63 3.88 11.46 13.52
N LEU A 64 4.31 11.28 12.27
CA LEU A 64 5.70 11.03 11.89
C LEU A 64 6.11 11.90 10.70
N ASP A 65 7.37 12.36 10.73
CA ASP A 65 8.01 12.98 9.57
C ASP A 65 8.63 11.89 8.68
N LEU A 66 7.88 11.46 7.67
CA LEU A 66 8.30 10.43 6.73
C LEU A 66 9.14 11.02 5.60
N ARG A 67 10.27 10.38 5.31
CA ARG A 67 11.22 10.75 4.25
C ARG A 67 11.34 9.63 3.25
N VAL A 68 10.96 9.91 2.01
CA VAL A 68 11.14 8.97 0.90
C VAL A 68 12.62 8.60 0.78
N GLY A 69 12.88 7.30 0.64
CA GLY A 69 14.21 6.73 0.56
C GLY A 69 14.82 6.29 1.90
N SER A 70 14.19 6.60 3.03
CA SER A 70 14.63 6.13 4.34
C SER A 70 14.04 4.75 4.70
N LEU A 71 14.73 4.02 5.57
CA LEU A 71 14.28 2.72 6.08
C LEU A 71 13.41 2.94 7.31
N TYR A 72 12.25 2.26 7.36
CA TYR A 72 11.32 2.33 8.47
C TYR A 72 10.87 0.94 8.91
N GLN A 73 10.51 0.83 10.18
CA GLN A 73 9.88 -0.34 10.75
C GLN A 73 8.48 0.02 11.22
N PHE A 74 7.47 -0.67 10.69
CA PHE A 74 6.07 -0.48 11.03
C PHE A 74 5.56 -1.68 11.83
N ILE A 75 4.80 -1.39 12.88
CA ILE A 75 4.10 -2.40 13.70
C ILE A 75 2.62 -2.06 13.62
N GLY A 76 1.80 -3.00 13.17
CA GLY A 76 0.38 -2.77 12.99
C GLY A 76 -0.36 -4.06 12.64
N GLU A 77 -1.61 -3.90 12.24
CA GLU A 77 -2.46 -5.02 11.82
C GLU A 77 -2.52 -5.10 10.29
N LEU A 78 -2.43 -6.31 9.75
CA LEU A 78 -2.61 -6.53 8.33
C LEU A 78 -4.10 -6.41 7.95
N SER A 79 -4.40 -5.45 7.08
CA SER A 79 -5.71 -5.32 6.45
C SER A 79 -5.65 -5.80 5.01
N ILE A 80 -6.32 -6.90 4.72
CA ILE A 80 -6.51 -7.47 3.40
C ILE A 80 -7.78 -6.84 2.82
N GLN A 81 -7.62 -5.94 1.86
CA GLN A 81 -8.77 -5.45 1.09
C GLN A 81 -9.08 -6.47 -0.02
N PRO A 82 -10.36 -6.74 -0.32
CA PRO A 82 -10.70 -7.44 -1.54
C PRO A 82 -10.18 -6.60 -2.71
N THR A 83 -9.37 -7.22 -3.57
CA THR A 83 -8.95 -6.58 -4.83
C THR A 83 -10.21 -6.18 -5.58
N ASN A 84 -10.47 -4.88 -5.67
CA ASN A 84 -11.40 -4.37 -6.67
C ASN A 84 -10.66 -4.54 -8.00
N GLU A 85 -10.88 -5.67 -8.69
CA GLU A 85 -10.46 -5.87 -10.07
C GLU A 85 -11.25 -4.91 -10.98
N ASN A 86 -10.94 -3.61 -10.92
CA ASN A 86 -11.60 -2.61 -11.75
C ASN A 86 -10.64 -1.56 -12.31
N SER A 87 -9.38 -1.95 -12.50
CA SER A 87 -8.39 -1.21 -13.28
C SER A 87 -7.95 -2.01 -14.51
N GLU A 88 -8.92 -2.50 -15.28
CA GLU A 88 -8.77 -2.80 -16.70
C GLU A 88 -9.27 -1.56 -17.47
N ALA A 89 -8.49 -1.09 -18.46
CA ALA A 89 -8.93 -0.20 -19.55
C ALA A 89 -9.09 1.33 -19.36
N ALA A 90 -8.33 1.98 -18.47
CA ALA A 90 -8.01 3.40 -18.64
C ALA A 90 -6.55 3.59 -18.24
N LEU A 91 -5.57 3.41 -19.12
CA LEU A 91 -4.89 4.55 -19.76
C LEU A 91 -3.94 4.06 -20.87
N ASN A 92 -4.19 2.88 -21.46
CA ASN A 92 -3.58 2.55 -22.75
C ASN A 92 -4.30 3.34 -23.84
N SER A 93 -3.69 4.45 -24.23
CA SER A 93 -3.63 4.93 -25.60
C SER A 93 -4.94 5.02 -26.39
N LEU A 94 -5.48 6.22 -26.53
CA LEU A 94 -5.93 6.68 -27.85
C LEU A 94 -5.42 8.12 -28.05
N PRO A 95 -4.49 8.36 -28.98
CA PRO A 95 -4.23 9.71 -29.45
C PRO A 95 -5.44 10.24 -30.23
N PHE A 96 -5.67 11.53 -30.04
CA PHE A 96 -6.64 12.36 -30.75
C PHE A 96 -6.51 12.18 -32.28
N SER A 97 -7.62 11.91 -32.97
CA SER A 97 -7.76 12.12 -34.42
C SER A 97 -9.24 12.19 -34.80
N GLY A 98 -9.68 13.34 -35.33
CA GLY A 98 -11.05 13.57 -35.78
C GLY A 98 -11.33 15.07 -35.95
N ASP A 99 -11.48 15.50 -37.19
CA ASP A 99 -11.32 16.87 -37.72
C ASP A 99 -12.21 17.98 -37.12
N ILE A 100 -11.65 19.20 -37.09
CA ILE A 100 -12.39 20.45 -36.83
C ILE A 100 -13.12 20.83 -38.13
N GLU A 101 -14.44 20.64 -38.20
CA GLU A 101 -15.24 21.20 -39.29
C GLU A 101 -15.60 22.66 -38.98
N SER A 102 -14.83 23.59 -39.54
CA SER A 102 -15.20 25.01 -39.61
C SER A 102 -16.01 25.24 -40.90
N LYS A 103 -17.33 25.36 -40.78
CA LYS A 103 -18.17 25.83 -41.88
C LYS A 103 -18.21 27.36 -41.88
N SER A 104 -17.53 27.97 -42.85
CA SER A 104 -17.73 29.37 -43.25
C SER A 104 -18.12 29.36 -44.72
N GLY A 105 -19.32 29.86 -45.03
CA GLY A 105 -19.91 29.88 -46.37
C GLY A 105 -21.43 29.83 -46.30
#